data_AF-A0A9X2DKV2-F1
#
_entry.id   AF-A0A9X2DKV2-F1
#
_cell.length_a   1.000
_cell.length_b   1.000
_cell.length_c   1.000
_cell.angle_alpha   90.00
_cell.angle_beta   90.00
_cell.angle_gamma   90.00
#
_symmetry.space_group_name_H-M   'P 1'
#
loop_
_entity.id
_entity.type
_entity.pdbx_description
1 polymer ?
#
loop_
_entity_poly.entity_id
_entity_poly.type
_entity_poly.pdbx_seq_one_letter_code
_entity_poly.pdbx_strand_id
1 'polypeptide(L)'
;MTDTTPRLIGRKDAAAYCGISQSTFSMWVATNKMPPAILGTRKWDRKAIDARLDEISGLAVTDNAVDEFEKWSRERDARKARGGKN
;
A
#
# COMPACT_ATOMS: atom_id res chain seq x y z
N MET A 1 2.03 27.61 10.07
CA MET A 1 2.40 26.62 11.11
C MET A 1 3.11 25.48 10.41
N THR A 2 4.43 25.36 10.56
CA THR A 2 5.19 24.25 9.96
C THR A 2 4.98 23.03 10.84
N ASP A 3 4.28 22.03 10.32
CA ASP A 3 4.05 20.75 10.98
C ASP A 3 5.41 20.03 11.14
N THR A 4 6.07 20.26 12.26
CA THR A 4 7.42 19.73 12.57
C THR A 4 7.36 18.27 13.02
N THR A 5 6.42 17.50 12.48
CA THR A 5 6.26 16.09 12.84
C THR A 5 7.46 15.32 12.26
N PRO A 6 8.22 14.59 13.09
CA PRO A 6 9.37 13.84 12.62
C PRO A 6 8.96 12.86 11.53
N ARG A 7 9.63 12.90 10.36
CA ARG A 7 9.35 11.99 9.24
C ARG A 7 9.51 10.51 9.62
N LEU A 8 10.46 10.26 10.52
CA LEU A 8 10.79 8.94 11.04
C LEU A 8 10.00 8.65 12.31
N ILE A 9 9.13 7.65 12.23
CA ILE A 9 8.25 7.21 13.31
C ILE A 9 8.69 5.86 13.88
N GLY A 10 8.40 5.63 15.16
CA GLY A 10 8.68 4.35 15.82
C GLY A 10 7.68 3.26 15.43
N ARG A 11 7.94 2.01 15.84
CA ARG A 11 7.06 0.87 15.55
C ARG A 11 5.63 1.08 16.05
N LYS A 12 5.48 1.62 17.26
CA LYS A 12 4.18 1.89 17.88
C LYS A 12 3.38 2.91 17.07
N ASP A 13 4.04 3.99 16.67
CA ASP A 13 3.43 5.06 15.90
C ASP A 13 3.12 4.62 14.47
N ALA A 14 3.99 3.83 13.84
CA ALA A 14 3.74 3.24 12.53
C ALA A 14 2.53 2.30 12.53
N ALA A 15 2.42 1.45 13.55
CA ALA A 15 1.27 0.57 13.71
C ALA A 15 -0.02 1.38 13.95
N ALA A 16 0.04 2.40 14.82
CA ALA A 16 -1.08 3.30 15.08
C ALA A 16 -1.50 4.09 13.83
N TYR A 17 -0.54 4.54 13.04
CA TYR A 17 -0.76 5.24 11.78
C TYR A 17 -1.48 4.36 10.76
N CYS A 18 -1.09 3.08 10.65
CA CYS A 18 -1.77 2.09 9.82
C CYS A 18 -3.09 1.57 10.42
N GLY A 19 -3.46 1.96 11.65
CA GLY A 19 -4.67 1.46 12.33
C GLY A 19 -4.62 -0.03 12.71
N ILE A 20 -3.42 -0.61 12.88
CA ILE A 20 -3.22 -2.03 13.18
C ILE A 20 -2.42 -2.25 14.47
N SER A 21 -2.38 -3.51 14.95
CA SER A 21 -1.55 -3.88 16.09
C SER A 21 -0.04 -3.89 15.75
N GLN A 22 0.83 -3.69 16.75
CA GLN A 22 2.29 -3.71 16.56
C GLN A 22 2.82 -5.08 16.07
N SER A 23 2.18 -6.17 16.47
CA SER A 23 2.53 -7.52 16.00
C SER A 23 2.13 -7.70 14.54
N THR A 24 0.94 -7.22 14.13
CA THR A 24 0.51 -7.21 12.73
C THR A 24 1.47 -6.38 11.87
N PHE A 25 1.86 -5.20 12.34
CA PHE A 25 2.83 -4.36 11.63
C PHE A 25 4.19 -5.07 11.46
N SER A 26 4.68 -5.74 12.52
CA SER A 26 5.93 -6.51 12.44
C SER A 26 5.83 -7.67 11.45
N MET A 27 4.69 -8.36 11.39
CA MET A 27 4.40 -9.39 10.40
C MET A 27 4.36 -8.81 8.97
N TRP A 28 3.80 -7.62 8.77
CA TRP A 28 3.77 -6.96 7.46
C TRP A 28 5.17 -6.59 6.98
N VAL A 29 6.03 -6.11 7.87
CA VAL A 29 7.44 -5.87 7.56
C VAL A 29 8.17 -7.18 7.22
N ALA A 30 7.94 -8.25 7.99
CA ALA A 30 8.57 -9.55 7.74
C ALA A 30 8.10 -10.22 6.43
N THR A 31 6.85 -9.96 6.02
CA THR A 31 6.26 -10.48 4.77
C THR A 31 6.49 -9.54 3.58
N ASN A 32 7.32 -8.50 3.72
CA ASN A 32 7.59 -7.48 2.71
C ASN A 32 6.36 -6.70 2.21
N LYS A 33 5.24 -6.73 2.95
CA LYS A 33 4.07 -5.89 2.69
C LYS A 33 4.30 -4.43 3.12
N MET A 34 5.21 -4.20 4.07
CA MET A 34 5.57 -2.87 4.56
C MET A 34 7.07 -2.63 4.40
N PRO A 35 7.51 -1.36 4.33
CA PRO A 35 8.93 -1.07 4.16
C PRO A 35 9.75 -1.56 5.37
N PRO A 36 10.98 -2.03 5.14
CA PRO A 36 11.89 -2.35 6.24
C PRO A 36 12.21 -1.08 7.04
N ALA A 37 12.62 -1.27 8.30
CA ALA A 37 13.16 -0.17 9.09
C ALA A 37 14.41 0.41 8.42
N ILE A 38 14.63 1.72 8.55
CA ILE A 38 15.81 2.39 8.01
C ILE A 38 17.06 1.78 8.65
N LEU A 39 18.04 1.42 7.82
CA LEU A 39 19.29 0.77 8.23
C LEU A 39 19.98 1.53 9.36
N GLY A 40 20.46 0.79 10.37
CA GLY A 40 21.06 1.37 11.57
C GLY A 40 20.04 1.96 12.57
N THR A 41 18.74 1.93 12.26
CA THR A 41 17.68 2.42 13.14
C THR A 41 16.58 1.38 13.33
N ARG A 42 15.63 1.70 14.21
CA ARG A 42 14.36 0.98 14.35
C ARG A 42 13.18 1.92 14.04
N LYS A 43 13.36 2.80 13.05
CA LYS A 43 12.36 3.78 12.63
C LYS A 43 11.91 3.52 11.20
N TRP A 44 10.67 3.90 10.92
CA TRP A 44 10.05 3.83 9.61
C TRP A 44 9.77 5.23 9.09
N ASP A 45 9.91 5.43 7.79
CA ASP A 45 9.52 6.67 7.15
C ASP A 45 8.02 6.65 6.86
N ARG A 46 7.30 7.70 7.26
CA ARG A 46 5.85 7.82 7.04
C ARG A 46 5.50 7.78 5.54
N LYS A 47 6.26 8.45 4.68
CA LYS A 47 6.02 8.44 3.23
C LYS A 47 6.27 7.08 2.62
N ALA A 48 7.23 6.30 3.14
CA ALA A 48 7.46 4.94 2.66
C ALA A 48 6.30 4.01 3.01
N ILE A 49 5.67 4.22 4.18
CA ILE A 49 4.45 3.52 4.57
C ILE A 49 3.31 3.90 3.62
N ASP A 50 3.08 5.21 3.40
CA ASP A 50 2.06 5.71 2.47
C ASP A 50 2.26 5.13 1.06
N ALA A 51 3.48 5.18 0.52
CA ALA A 51 3.78 4.64 -0.81
C ALA A 51 3.51 3.14 -0.93
N ARG A 52 3.78 2.34 0.11
CA ARG A 52 3.43 0.91 0.12
C ARG A 52 1.93 0.67 0.26
N LEU A 53 1.23 1.49 1.03
CA LEU A 53 -0.23 1.44 1.08
C LEU A 53 -0.84 1.78 -0.27
N ASP A 54 -0.35 2.82 -0.94
CA ASP A 54 -0.79 3.19 -2.28
C ASP A 54 -0.55 2.06 -3.30
N GLU A 55 0.61 1.41 -3.26
CA GLU A 55 0.93 0.24 -4.10
C GLU A 55 -0.02 -0.93 -3.83
N ILE A 56 -0.29 -1.25 -2.56
CA ILE A 56 -1.21 -2.33 -2.17
C ILE A 56 -2.67 -2.00 -2.52
N SER A 57 -3.07 -0.74 -2.39
CA SER A 57 -4.42 -0.26 -2.70
C SER A 57 -4.64 -0.04 -4.20
N GLY A 58 -3.61 -0.19 -5.03
CA GLY A 58 -3.70 0.12 -6.47
C GLY A 58 -3.88 1.62 -6.74
N LEU A 59 -3.55 2.46 -5.77
CA LEU A 59 -3.53 3.93 -5.86
C LEU A 59 -2.16 4.46 -6.24
N ALA A 60 -1.13 3.60 -6.27
CA ALA A 60 0.16 3.96 -6.81
C ALA A 60 -0.06 4.50 -8.22
N VAL A 61 0.25 5.79 -8.38
CA VAL A 61 0.35 6.45 -9.67
C VAL A 61 1.53 5.80 -10.40
N THR A 62 1.29 4.62 -10.92
CA THR A 62 2.16 4.05 -11.93
C THR A 62 1.82 4.82 -13.19
N ASP A 63 2.85 5.32 -13.86
CA ASP A 63 2.76 5.77 -15.26
C ASP A 63 2.24 4.63 -16.19
N ASN A 64 2.02 3.43 -15.63
CA ASN A 64 1.45 2.22 -16.24
C ASN A 64 0.02 1.87 -15.75
N ALA A 65 -0.68 2.77 -15.03
CA ALA A 65 -2.03 2.49 -14.48
C ALA A 65 -3.11 2.29 -15.56
N VAL A 66 -2.78 2.56 -16.82
CA VAL A 66 -3.66 2.29 -17.97
C VAL A 66 -3.79 0.78 -18.22
N ASP A 67 -2.75 -0.02 -17.98
CA ASP A 67 -2.67 -1.39 -18.49
C ASP A 67 -3.43 -2.41 -17.60
N GLU A 68 -3.37 -2.28 -16.27
CA GLU A 68 -4.04 -3.22 -15.35
C GLU A 68 -5.54 -2.96 -15.21
N PHE A 69 -5.98 -1.70 -15.23
CA PHE A 69 -7.40 -1.35 -15.19
C PHE A 69 -8.09 -1.69 -16.52
N GLU A 70 -7.46 -1.43 -17.66
CA GLU A 70 -7.99 -1.80 -18.97
C GLU A 70 -8.09 -3.32 -19.13
N LYS A 71 -7.11 -4.08 -18.61
CA LYS A 71 -7.16 -5.55 -18.56
C LYS A 71 -8.32 -6.07 -17.72
N TRP A 72 -8.54 -5.52 -16.52
CA TRP A 72 -9.68 -5.90 -15.68
C TRP A 72 -11.04 -5.52 -16.29
N SER A 73 -11.13 -4.35 -16.92
CA SER A 73 -12.36 -3.90 -17.60
C SER A 73 -12.69 -4.79 -18.81
N ARG A 74 -11.70 -5.14 -19.63
CA ARG A 74 -11.86 -6.06 -20.78
C ARG A 74 -12.32 -7.46 -20.33
N GLU A 75 -11.78 -7.96 -19.22
CA GLU A 75 -12.14 -9.27 -18.68
C GLU A 75 -13.58 -9.30 -18.12
N ARG A 76 -14.05 -8.18 -17.55
CA ARG A 76 -15.44 -8.03 -17.10
C ARG A 76 -16.44 -7.90 -18.25
N ASP A 77 -16.13 -7.14 -19.30
CA ASP A 77 -17.01 -7.00 -20.47
C ASP A 77 -17.15 -8.31 -21.25
N ALA A 78 -16.06 -9.07 -21.41
CA ALA A 78 -16.07 -10.39 -22.04
C ALA A 78 -16.97 -11.39 -21.29
N ARG A 79 -17.04 -11.30 -19.95
CA ARG A 79 -17.92 -12.14 -19.13
C ARG A 79 -19.40 -11.74 -19.26
N LYS A 80 -19.69 -10.46 -19.52
CA LYS A 80 -21.05 -9.94 -19.75
C LYS A 80 -21.59 -10.31 -21.13
N ALA A 81 -20.73 -10.40 -22.14
CA ALA A 81 -21.11 -10.79 -23.51
C ALA A 81 -21.47 -12.27 -23.67
N ARG A 82 -20.99 -13.15 -22.77
CA ARG A 82 -21.29 -14.60 -22.80
C ARG A 82 -22.58 -15.01 -22.07
N GLY A 83 -23.22 -14.10 -21.35
CA GLY A 83 -24.46 -14.35 -20.61
C GLY A 83 -25.75 -13.91 -21.31
N GLY A 84 -25.69 -13.50 -22.58
CA GLY A 84 -26.79 -12.87 -23.29
C GLY A 84 -27.04 -13.44 -24.67
N LYS A 85 -27.40 -14.73 -24.77
CA LYS A 85 -28.33 -15.25 -25.78
C LYS A 85 -28.63 -16.74 -25.53
N ASN A 86 -29.89 -16.96 -25.15
CA ASN A 86 -30.75 -18.13 -25.41
C ASN A 86 -30.23 -19.52 -25.00
#